data_AF-A0A2U3LU19-F1
#
_entry.id   AF-A0A2U3LU19-F1
#
_cell.length_a   1.000
_cell.length_b   1.000
_cell.length_c   1.000
_cell.angle_alpha   90.00
_cell.angle_beta   90.00
_cell.angle_gamma   90.00
#
_symmetry.space_group_name_H-M   'P 1'
#
loop_
_entity.id
_entity.type
_entity.pdbx_description
1 polymer ?
#
loop_
_entity_poly.entity_id
_entity_poly.type
_entity_poly.pdbx_seq_one_letter_code
_entity_poly.pdbx_strand_id
1 'polypeptide(L)'
;MRLKEKTHRKFVEFFEKISSMYQGKDFELAYSDIQRETGAASVTLKRAIQALAEDGVIEVHPGRNSRYARFRYLLATLNTEGKSSEVVSNETRNLEESNNEEKTPPGGSPQFVNEDVSELTQLVDHLRRRVRNQEMAIALLQDRLAEIEDKIRKR
;
A
#
# COMPACT_ATOMS: atom_id res chain seq x y z
N MET A 1 -13.98 11.26 26.60
CA MET A 1 -12.94 11.63 25.60
C MET A 1 -13.61 11.97 24.27
N ARG A 2 -13.67 13.26 23.87
CA ARG A 2 -14.42 13.74 22.70
C ARG A 2 -13.55 14.10 21.47
N LEU A 3 -12.24 13.85 21.52
CA LEU A 3 -11.31 14.19 20.43
C LEU A 3 -11.31 13.15 19.28
N LYS A 4 -11.74 11.91 19.53
CA LYS A 4 -11.72 10.81 18.54
C LYS A 4 -12.75 10.98 17.42
N GLU A 5 -13.93 11.55 17.71
CA GLU A 5 -15.03 11.65 16.74
C GLU A 5 -14.75 12.58 15.56
N LYS A 6 -14.11 13.74 15.80
CA LYS A 6 -13.83 14.71 14.72
C LYS A 6 -12.89 14.14 13.68
N THR A 7 -11.85 13.45 14.13
CA THR A 7 -10.89 12.80 13.22
C THR A 7 -11.53 11.63 12.50
N HIS A 8 -12.25 10.77 13.23
CA HIS A 8 -12.94 9.63 12.63
C HIS A 8 -13.91 10.09 11.53
N ARG A 9 -14.74 11.10 11.81
CA ARG A 9 -15.69 11.67 10.84
C ARG A 9 -15.01 12.18 9.57
N LYS A 10 -13.89 12.89 9.69
CA LYS A 10 -13.12 13.35 8.52
C LYS A 10 -12.65 12.20 7.63
N PHE A 11 -12.25 11.08 8.23
CA PHE A 11 -11.84 9.91 7.45
C PHE A 11 -13.04 9.23 6.80
N VAL A 12 -14.19 9.12 7.47
CA VAL A 12 -15.44 8.63 6.86
C VAL A 12 -15.82 9.49 5.66
N GLU A 13 -15.89 10.81 5.83
CA GLU A 13 -16.21 11.76 4.76
C GLU A 13 -15.24 11.65 3.57
N PHE A 14 -13.94 11.48 3.85
CA PHE A 14 -12.93 11.26 2.83
C PHE A 14 -13.19 9.96 2.03
N PHE A 15 -13.35 8.83 2.72
CA PHE A 15 -13.54 7.54 2.05
C PHE A 15 -14.89 7.47 1.34
N GLU A 16 -15.93 8.12 1.85
CA GLU A 16 -17.23 8.24 1.18
C GLU A 16 -17.13 9.06 -0.10
N LYS A 17 -16.44 10.21 -0.07
CA LYS A 17 -16.19 11.05 -1.26
C LYS A 17 -15.42 10.29 -2.33
N ILE A 18 -14.35 9.60 -1.93
CA ILE A 18 -13.56 8.78 -2.87
C ILE A 18 -14.40 7.62 -3.40
N SER A 19 -15.07 6.87 -2.53
CA SER A 19 -15.94 5.76 -2.94
C SER A 19 -16.99 6.20 -3.96
N SER A 20 -17.58 7.38 -3.77
CA SER A 20 -18.55 7.96 -4.72
C SER A 20 -17.94 8.21 -6.10
N MET A 21 -16.67 8.65 -6.14
CA MET A 21 -15.92 8.83 -7.39
C MET A 21 -15.66 7.49 -8.10
N TYR A 22 -15.41 6.43 -7.33
CA TYR A 22 -15.15 5.08 -7.83
C TYR A 22 -16.41 4.20 -7.93
N GLN A 23 -17.61 4.78 -7.78
CA GLN A 23 -18.90 4.09 -7.88
C GLN A 23 -19.04 2.89 -6.92
N GLY A 24 -18.47 2.98 -5.72
CA GLY A 24 -18.52 1.90 -4.73
C GLY A 24 -17.63 0.69 -5.03
N LYS A 25 -16.83 0.73 -6.10
CA LYS A 25 -15.84 -0.30 -6.41
C LYS A 25 -14.58 -0.14 -5.56
N ASP A 26 -13.78 -1.21 -5.48
CA ASP A 26 -12.46 -1.17 -4.87
C ASP A 26 -11.59 -0.09 -5.52
N PHE A 27 -10.90 0.70 -4.69
CA PHE A 27 -9.95 1.71 -5.15
C PHE A 27 -8.59 1.55 -4.45
N GLU A 28 -7.51 1.84 -5.17
CA GLU A 28 -6.16 1.85 -4.61
C GLU A 28 -5.69 3.28 -4.38
N LEU A 29 -5.19 3.57 -3.17
CA LEU A 29 -4.65 4.88 -2.81
C LEU A 29 -3.31 4.77 -2.10
N ALA A 30 -2.44 5.76 -2.32
CA ALA A 30 -1.24 5.91 -1.53
C ALA A 30 -1.57 6.47 -0.14
N TYR A 31 -0.91 5.97 0.89
CA TYR A 31 -1.06 6.54 2.24
C TYR A 31 -0.72 8.05 2.25
N SER A 32 0.26 8.49 1.45
CA SER A 32 0.63 9.90 1.33
C SER A 32 -0.50 10.80 0.81
N ASP A 33 -1.34 10.28 -0.08
CA ASP A 33 -2.43 11.07 -0.67
C ASP A 33 -3.56 11.23 0.34
N ILE A 34 -3.85 10.17 1.09
CA ILE A 34 -4.79 10.23 2.22
C ILE A 34 -4.29 11.21 3.27
N GLN A 35 -2.99 11.19 3.60
CA GLN A 35 -2.40 12.16 4.55
C GLN A 35 -2.52 13.60 4.05
N ARG A 36 -2.33 13.84 2.76
CA ARG A 36 -2.43 15.18 2.15
C ARG A 36 -3.84 15.73 2.22
N GLU A 37 -4.84 14.91 1.90
CA GLU A 37 -6.24 15.34 1.89
C GLU A 37 -6.81 15.48 3.31
N THR A 38 -6.47 14.54 4.20
CA THR A 38 -6.98 14.55 5.59
C THR A 38 -6.19 15.45 6.54
N GLY A 39 -4.97 15.85 6.14
CA GLY A 39 -4.02 16.60 6.97
C GLY A 39 -3.46 15.80 8.15
N ALA A 40 -3.63 14.47 8.16
CA ALA A 40 -3.27 13.62 9.29
C ALA A 40 -1.82 13.11 9.21
N ALA A 41 -1.16 13.05 10.37
CA ALA A 41 0.13 12.38 10.52
C ALA A 41 -0.01 10.86 10.28
N SER A 42 1.09 10.20 9.90
CA SER A 42 1.09 8.78 9.51
C SER A 42 0.56 7.85 10.59
N VAL A 43 0.91 8.09 11.86
CA VAL A 43 0.43 7.30 13.01
C VAL A 43 -1.08 7.45 13.18
N THR A 44 -1.59 8.67 13.01
CA THR A 44 -3.03 8.96 13.10
C THR A 44 -3.80 8.29 11.96
N LEU A 45 -3.25 8.34 10.74
CA LEU A 45 -3.82 7.66 9.58
C LEU A 45 -3.94 6.14 9.81
N LYS A 46 -2.86 5.48 10.24
CA LYS A 46 -2.88 4.03 10.50
C LYS A 46 -3.94 3.66 11.54
N ARG A 47 -4.02 4.42 12.63
CA ARG A 47 -5.04 4.20 13.68
C ARG A 47 -6.46 4.45 13.18
N ALA A 48 -6.66 5.46 12.34
CA ALA A 48 -7.97 5.76 11.77
C ALA A 48 -8.44 4.69 10.79
N ILE A 49 -7.54 4.21 9.91
CA ILE A 49 -7.83 3.09 8.99
C ILE A 49 -8.20 1.84 9.77
N GLN A 50 -7.43 1.50 10.82
CA GLN A 50 -7.72 0.36 11.66
C GLN A 50 -9.08 0.49 12.35
N ALA A 51 -9.37 1.64 12.96
CA ALA A 51 -10.66 1.88 13.59
C ALA A 51 -11.83 1.78 12.59
N LEU A 52 -11.69 2.33 11.38
CA LEU A 52 -12.73 2.23 10.34
C LEU A 52 -12.92 0.80 9.82
N ALA A 53 -11.86 -0.01 9.81
CA ALA A 53 -11.97 -1.43 9.46
C ALA A 53 -12.64 -2.24 10.58
N GLU A 54 -12.30 -1.97 11.84
CA GLU A 54 -12.95 -2.56 13.02
C GLU A 54 -14.44 -2.18 13.10
N ASP A 55 -14.77 -0.93 12.77
CA ASP A 55 -16.14 -0.41 12.73
C ASP A 55 -16.93 -0.89 11.48
N GLY A 56 -16.30 -1.67 10.58
CA GLY A 56 -16.95 -2.21 9.38
C GLY A 56 -17.30 -1.17 8.32
N VAL A 57 -16.69 0.03 8.39
CA VAL A 57 -16.91 1.11 7.42
C VAL A 57 -16.15 0.86 6.12
N ILE A 58 -14.92 0.32 6.25
CA ILE A 58 -14.05 -0.01 5.11
C ILE A 58 -13.44 -1.40 5.26
N GLU A 59 -13.13 -2.02 4.13
CA GLU A 59 -12.25 -3.18 4.06
C GLU A 59 -10.90 -2.74 3.47
N VAL A 60 -9.80 -3.25 4.03
CA VAL A 60 -8.45 -2.84 3.67
C VAL A 60 -7.65 -4.05 3.19
N HIS A 61 -7.05 -3.92 2.01
CA HIS A 61 -6.16 -4.93 1.44
C HIS A 61 -4.80 -4.31 1.09
N PRO A 62 -3.71 -5.09 1.16
CA PRO A 62 -2.40 -4.64 0.68
C PRO A 62 -2.47 -4.19 -0.78
N GLY A 63 -1.88 -3.03 -1.09
CA GLY A 63 -1.76 -2.54 -2.46
C GLY A 63 -0.53 -3.09 -3.17
N ARG A 64 -0.19 -2.49 -4.32
CA ARG A 64 1.01 -2.85 -5.11
C ARG A 64 2.32 -2.89 -4.33
N ASN A 65 2.47 -2.07 -3.28
CA ASN A 65 3.60 -2.09 -2.37
C ASN A 65 3.21 -1.47 -1.02
N SER A 66 4.14 -1.38 -0.07
CA SER A 66 3.89 -0.88 1.28
C SER A 66 3.42 0.58 1.38
N ARG A 67 3.50 1.37 0.30
CA ARG A 67 2.99 2.76 0.23
C ARG A 67 1.52 2.84 -0.15
N TYR A 68 0.97 1.79 -0.76
CA TYR A 68 -0.39 1.77 -1.28
C TYR A 68 -1.24 0.75 -0.52
N ALA A 69 -2.53 1.03 -0.44
CA ALA A 69 -3.53 0.09 0.03
C ALA A 69 -4.75 0.14 -0.88
N ARG A 70 -5.40 -1.01 -1.02
CA ARG A 70 -6.69 -1.15 -1.66
C ARG A 70 -7.76 -1.04 -0.60
N PHE A 71 -8.78 -0.23 -0.87
CA PHE A 71 -9.88 0.04 0.03
C PHE A 71 -11.20 -0.31 -0.67
N ARG A 72 -12.10 -0.94 0.06
CA ARG A 72 -13.51 -1.12 -0.32
C ARG A 72 -14.37 -0.44 0.73
N TYR A 73 -15.27 0.44 0.30
CA TYR A 73 -16.15 1.16 1.21
C TYR A 73 -17.47 0.40 1.36
N LEU A 74 -17.77 -0.08 2.56
CA LEU A 74 -18.87 -1.02 2.81
C LEU A 74 -20.20 -0.30 3.10
N LEU A 75 -20.17 0.98 3.49
CA LEU A 75 -21.40 1.74 3.72
C LEU A 75 -22.14 2.11 2.41
N ALA A 76 -21.43 2.25 1.28
CA ALA A 76 -22.07 2.54 -0.01
C ALA A 76 -22.88 1.34 -0.54
N THR A 77 -22.46 0.11 -0.25
CA THR A 77 -23.12 -1.10 -0.72
C THR A 77 -24.46 -1.38 -0.02
N LEU A 78 -24.69 -0.86 1.18
CA LEU A 78 -25.96 -1.06 1.89
C LEU A 78 -27.16 -0.34 1.22
N ASN A 79 -26.89 0.74 0.49
CA ASN A 79 -27.94 1.52 -0.18
C ASN A 79 -28.17 1.11 -1.64
N THR A 80 -27.39 0.17 -2.20
CA THR A 80 -27.43 -0.13 -3.64
C THR A 80 -27.85 -1.55 -3.98
N GLU A 81 -27.86 -2.53 -3.06
CA GLU A 81 -28.20 -3.92 -3.43
C GLU A 81 -29.22 -4.60 -2.52
N GLY A 82 -30.47 -4.15 -2.63
CA GLY A 82 -31.61 -5.05 -2.60
C GLY A 82 -31.77 -5.77 -3.95
N LYS A 83 -30.86 -6.70 -4.27
CA LYS A 83 -31.10 -7.77 -5.26
C LYS A 83 -29.96 -8.80 -5.27
N SER A 84 -30.22 -9.94 -4.62
CA SER A 84 -29.96 -11.34 -5.07
C SER A 84 -28.54 -11.67 -5.58
N SER A 85 -27.83 -12.70 -5.12
CA SER A 85 -28.13 -13.87 -4.29
C SER A 85 -26.80 -14.51 -3.87
N GLU A 86 -26.89 -15.33 -2.83
CA GLU A 86 -25.99 -16.45 -2.53
C GLU A 86 -25.48 -17.19 -3.79
N VAL A 87 -24.24 -17.70 -3.72
CA VAL A 87 -23.72 -19.03 -4.14
C VAL A 87 -22.19 -18.92 -3.90
N VAL A 88 -21.62 -19.38 -2.78
CA VAL A 88 -21.28 -20.76 -2.43
C VAL A 88 -20.50 -21.51 -3.53
N SER A 89 -19.20 -21.67 -3.28
CA SER A 89 -18.37 -22.85 -3.60
C SER A 89 -17.74 -23.05 -4.99
N ASN A 90 -16.43 -23.33 -4.90
CA ASN A 90 -15.69 -24.45 -5.49
C ASN A 90 -15.47 -24.57 -7.01
N GLU A 91 -14.18 -24.74 -7.31
CA GLU A 91 -13.60 -25.80 -8.17
C GLU A 91 -14.00 -25.93 -9.65
N THR A 92 -13.00 -25.63 -10.49
CA THR A 92 -12.43 -26.49 -11.57
C THR A 92 -13.26 -26.80 -12.83
N ARG A 93 -12.52 -26.79 -13.98
CA ARG A 93 -12.79 -27.40 -15.31
C ARG A 93 -13.70 -26.59 -16.24
N ASN A 94 -13.57 -26.57 -17.57
CA ASN A 94 -12.56 -26.83 -18.60
C ASN A 94 -13.36 -26.66 -19.92
N LEU A 95 -12.74 -26.11 -20.97
CA LEU A 95 -13.08 -26.28 -22.42
C LEU A 95 -14.48 -25.79 -22.89
N GLU A 96 -14.72 -25.24 -24.09
CA GLU A 96 -13.98 -25.23 -25.35
C GLU A 96 -14.49 -24.11 -26.29
N GLU A 97 -13.57 -23.61 -27.12
CA GLU A 97 -13.66 -23.18 -28.53
C GLU A 97 -14.87 -22.40 -29.08
N SER A 98 -14.57 -21.24 -29.68
CA SER A 98 -14.91 -20.98 -31.08
C SER A 98 -14.00 -19.92 -31.71
N ASN A 99 -13.46 -20.30 -32.87
CA ASN A 99 -12.53 -19.59 -33.74
C ASN A 99 -12.97 -18.18 -34.14
N ASN A 100 -12.00 -17.26 -34.20
CA ASN A 100 -11.90 -16.33 -35.33
C ASN A 100 -10.44 -15.90 -35.51
N GLU A 101 -9.82 -16.39 -36.58
CA GLU A 101 -8.54 -15.89 -37.10
C GLU A 101 -8.78 -14.51 -37.75
N GLU A 102 -8.22 -13.43 -37.18
CA GLU A 102 -7.77 -12.30 -37.99
C GLU A 102 -6.71 -11.44 -37.29
N LYS A 103 -5.46 -11.63 -37.74
CA LYS A 103 -4.34 -10.67 -37.82
C LYS A 103 -4.29 -9.52 -36.81
N THR A 104 -3.36 -9.62 -35.86
CA THR A 104 -2.61 -8.46 -35.33
C THR A 104 -1.21 -8.90 -34.89
N PRO A 105 -0.14 -8.10 -35.15
CA PRO A 105 1.24 -8.56 -35.07
C PRO A 105 1.77 -8.71 -33.62
N PRO A 106 2.71 -9.63 -33.36
CA PRO A 106 3.41 -9.72 -32.09
C PRO A 106 4.51 -8.65 -32.06
N GLY A 107 4.16 -7.46 -31.59
CA GLY A 107 5.03 -6.28 -31.59
C GLY A 107 5.16 -5.61 -30.23
N GLY A 108 5.05 -6.36 -29.12
CA GLY A 108 5.45 -5.87 -27.80
C GLY A 108 6.94 -6.07 -27.63
N SER A 109 7.73 -5.03 -27.88
CA SER A 109 9.19 -5.09 -27.84
C SER A 109 9.71 -5.57 -26.46
N PRO A 110 10.50 -6.65 -26.38
CA PRO A 110 11.12 -7.13 -25.13
C PRO A 110 12.20 -6.19 -24.57
N GLN A 111 12.41 -5.02 -25.17
CA GLN A 111 13.39 -4.03 -24.73
C GLN A 111 12.92 -3.22 -23.52
N PHE A 112 11.65 -2.80 -23.44
CA PHE A 112 11.16 -1.99 -22.32
C PHE A 112 11.25 -2.72 -20.98
N VAL A 113 10.87 -4.02 -20.94
CA VAL A 113 10.93 -4.82 -19.71
C VAL A 113 12.38 -5.03 -19.25
N ASN A 114 13.32 -5.14 -20.19
CA ASN A 114 14.74 -5.30 -19.85
C ASN A 114 15.39 -4.02 -19.33
N GLU A 115 14.96 -2.86 -19.83
CA GLU A 115 15.43 -1.55 -19.36
C GLU A 115 14.96 -1.29 -17.92
N ASP A 116 13.68 -1.52 -17.63
CA ASP A 116 13.12 -1.39 -16.27
C ASP A 116 13.83 -2.31 -15.26
N VAL A 117 14.16 -3.55 -15.66
CA VAL A 117 14.88 -4.50 -14.81
C VAL A 117 16.35 -4.07 -14.61
N SER A 118 16.99 -3.49 -15.63
CA SER A 118 18.35 -2.95 -15.55
C SER A 118 18.41 -1.74 -14.60
N GLU A 119 17.48 -0.79 -14.74
CA GLU A 119 17.38 0.37 -13.86
C GLU A 119 17.14 -0.04 -12.40
N LEU A 120 16.24 -0.99 -12.17
CA LEU A 120 15.98 -1.52 -10.84
C LEU A 120 17.23 -2.19 -10.24
N THR A 121 17.98 -2.93 -11.05
CA THR A 121 19.24 -3.59 -10.64
C THR A 121 20.27 -2.54 -10.22
N GLN A 122 20.42 -1.46 -11.00
CA GLN A 122 21.33 -0.36 -10.67
C GLN A 122 20.95 0.34 -9.37
N LEU A 123 19.65 0.57 -9.14
CA LEU A 123 19.14 1.17 -7.91
C LEU A 123 19.42 0.29 -6.69
N VAL A 124 19.20 -1.02 -6.82
CA VAL A 124 19.52 -2.01 -5.77
C VAL A 124 21.01 -2.02 -5.46
N ASP A 125 21.87 -2.00 -6.48
CA ASP A 125 23.33 -1.97 -6.27
C ASP A 125 23.79 -0.68 -5.61
N HIS A 126 23.21 0.46 -5.98
CA HIS A 126 23.49 1.74 -5.31
C HIS A 126 23.08 1.69 -3.83
N LEU A 127 21.90 1.16 -3.52
CA LEU A 127 21.44 0.98 -2.14
C LEU A 127 22.37 0.04 -1.35
N ARG A 128 22.79 -1.08 -1.94
CA ARG A 128 23.75 -2.00 -1.31
C ARG A 128 25.08 -1.32 -0.96
N ARG A 129 25.63 -0.51 -1.88
CA ARG A 129 26.85 0.27 -1.61
C ARG A 129 26.63 1.27 -0.47
N ARG A 130 25.48 1.96 -0.45
CA ARG A 130 25.15 2.91 0.62
C ARG A 130 25.05 2.23 1.99
N VAL A 131 24.41 1.06 2.06
CA VAL A 131 24.30 0.27 3.29
C VAL A 131 25.69 -0.13 3.81
N ARG A 132 26.57 -0.66 2.96
CA ARG A 132 27.95 -0.99 3.35
C ARG A 132 28.73 0.20 3.91
N ASN A 133 28.57 1.37 3.27
CA ASN A 133 29.21 2.60 3.76
C ASN A 133 28.67 3.01 5.14
N GLN A 134 27.36 2.86 5.36
CA GLN A 134 26.73 3.13 6.66
C GLN A 134 27.18 2.13 7.72
N GLU A 135 27.29 0.84 7.40
CA GLU A 135 27.81 -0.20 8.29
C GLU A 135 29.24 0.11 8.72
N MET A 136 30.12 0.51 7.78
CA MET A 136 31.48 0.97 8.10
C MET A 136 31.50 2.17 9.03
N ALA A 137 30.65 3.18 8.76
CA ALA A 137 30.58 4.37 9.61
C ALA A 137 30.11 4.01 11.03
N ILE A 138 29.14 3.11 11.17
CA ILE A 138 28.67 2.62 12.47
C ILE A 138 29.80 1.92 13.22
N ALA A 139 30.57 1.04 12.57
CA ALA A 139 31.69 0.35 13.21
C ALA A 139 32.73 1.34 13.77
N LEU A 140 33.12 2.36 12.98
CA LEU A 140 34.05 3.40 13.43
C LEU A 140 33.51 4.21 14.62
N LEU A 141 32.21 4.50 14.63
CA LEU A 141 31.58 5.18 15.76
C LEU A 141 31.55 4.31 17.02
N GLN A 142 31.28 3.01 16.86
CA GLN A 142 31.32 2.06 17.97
C GLN A 142 32.71 1.94 18.59
N ASP A 143 33.76 1.87 17.76
CA ASP A 143 35.15 1.86 18.24
C ASP A 143 35.49 3.13 19.03
N ARG A 144 35.08 4.31 18.53
CA ARG A 144 35.31 5.58 19.24
C ARG A 144 34.50 5.69 20.54
N LEU A 145 33.28 5.16 20.57
CA LEU A 145 32.49 5.10 21.80
C LEU A 145 33.18 4.21 22.83
N ALA A 146 33.67 3.03 22.43
CA ALA A 146 34.42 2.14 23.32
C ALA A 146 35.66 2.83 23.92
N GLU A 147 36.45 3.56 23.11
CA GLU A 147 37.59 4.33 23.61
C GLU A 147 37.19 5.41 24.64
N ILE A 148 36.05 6.07 24.44
CA ILE A 148 35.53 7.09 25.36
C ILE A 148 35.05 6.43 26.66
N GLU A 149 34.32 5.33 26.57
CA GLU A 149 33.86 4.56 27.74
C GLU A 149 35.03 4.08 28.58
N ASP A 150 36.10 3.60 27.95
CA ASP A 150 37.35 3.22 28.61
C ASP A 150 37.99 4.38 29.39
N LYS A 151 38.02 5.58 28.79
CA LYS A 151 38.56 6.78 29.45
C LYS A 151 37.72 7.22 30.63
N ILE A 152 36.40 7.03 30.57
CA ILE A 152 35.48 7.34 31.66
C ILE A 152 35.63 6.33 32.80
N ARG A 153 35.70 5.03 32.49
CA ARG A 153 35.83 3.96 33.50
C ARG A 153 37.20 3.90 34.18
N LYS A 154 38.25 4.40 33.53
CA LYS A 154 39.60 4.49 34.08
C LYS A 154 39.82 5.73 34.97
N ARG A 155 38.80 6.57 35.17
CA ARG A 155 38.76 7.63 36.19
C ARG A 155 38.01 7.16 37.42
#